data_AF-A0A382BFW3-F1
#
_entry.id   AF-A0A382BFW3-F1
#
_cell.length_a   1.000
_cell.length_b   1.000
_cell.length_c   1.000
_cell.angle_alpha   90.00
_cell.angle_beta   90.00
_cell.angle_gamma   90.00
#
_symmetry.space_group_name_H-M   'P 1'
#
loop_
_entity.id
_entity.type
_entity.pdbx_description
1 polymer ?
#
loop_
_entity_poly.entity_id
_entity_poly.type
_entity_poly.pdbx_seq_one_letter_code
_entity_poly.pdbx_strand_id
1 'polypeptide(L)'
;MKTYKNLFLVLIFVLFSCDGFNEEIVPINISVEDIGQILVINGEIEENEVAWVQISYSEDIDASINTPIHYEKNASVSINTSKGTNEELVYGWDGIYFGNEIKGKVSETYTMTITIGSETYTAKSTMFSP
;
A
#
# COMPACT_ATOMS: atom_id res chain seq x y z
N MET A 1 24.61 67.69 -28.51
CA MET A 1 24.39 67.10 -27.17
C MET A 1 22.90 66.74 -26.94
N LYS A 2 22.24 65.85 -27.72
CA LYS A 2 20.81 65.54 -27.47
C LYS A 2 20.30 64.15 -27.91
N THR A 3 21.09 63.31 -28.58
CA THR A 3 20.63 62.00 -29.11
C THR A 3 21.09 60.79 -28.27
N TYR A 4 22.18 60.90 -27.51
CA TYR A 4 22.67 59.81 -26.64
C TYR A 4 21.78 59.56 -25.41
N LYS A 5 20.97 60.55 -25.01
CA LYS A 5 20.07 60.43 -23.85
C LYS A 5 18.89 59.48 -24.13
N ASN A 6 18.50 59.33 -25.41
CA ASN A 6 17.43 58.41 -25.83
C ASN A 6 17.96 57.00 -26.14
N LEU A 7 19.22 56.87 -26.58
CA LEU A 7 19.84 55.56 -26.85
C LEU A 7 20.12 54.78 -25.55
N PHE A 8 20.47 55.48 -24.47
CA PHE A 8 20.66 54.89 -23.14
C PHE A 8 19.37 54.34 -22.53
N LEU A 9 18.22 54.97 -22.84
CA LEU A 9 16.91 54.57 -22.33
C LEU A 9 16.41 53.25 -22.96
N VAL A 10 16.71 53.04 -24.24
CA VAL A 10 16.34 51.81 -24.97
C VAL A 10 17.19 50.62 -24.52
N LEU A 11 18.47 50.84 -24.19
CA LEU A 11 19.37 49.78 -23.72
C LEU A 11 18.99 49.26 -22.32
N ILE A 12 18.41 50.11 -21.47
CA ILE A 12 17.92 49.74 -20.13
C ILE A 12 16.71 48.79 -20.19
N PHE A 13 15.82 48.93 -21.19
CA PHE A 13 14.63 48.08 -21.31
C PHE A 13 14.97 46.64 -21.68
N VAL A 14 16.07 46.40 -22.41
CA VAL A 14 16.49 45.06 -22.83
C VAL A 14 17.08 44.25 -21.66
N LEU A 15 17.56 44.91 -20.61
CA LEU A 15 18.14 44.25 -19.43
C LEU A 15 17.10 43.74 -18.41
N PHE A 16 15.84 44.18 -18.52
CA PHE A 16 14.73 43.69 -17.68
C PHE A 16 13.87 42.63 -18.36
N SER A 17 14.13 42.30 -19.63
CA SER A 17 13.39 41.28 -20.38
C SER A 17 13.88 39.85 -20.13
N CYS A 18 14.61 39.60 -19.04
CA CYS A 18 15.04 38.26 -18.63
C CYS A 18 13.92 37.59 -17.81
N ASP A 19 12.75 37.41 -18.41
CA ASP A 19 11.64 36.63 -17.86
C ASP A 19 11.79 35.14 -18.25
N GLY A 20 13.05 34.68 -18.23
CA GLY A 20 13.52 33.54 -19.02
C GLY A 20 13.17 32.17 -18.47
N PHE A 21 12.66 32.05 -17.24
CA PHE A 21 12.21 30.79 -16.66
C PHE A 21 11.14 31.07 -15.61
N ASN A 22 9.93 31.43 -16.05
CA ASN A 22 8.76 31.28 -15.18
C ASN A 22 8.49 29.78 -15.06
N GLU A 23 8.47 29.27 -13.83
CA GLU A 23 8.02 27.90 -13.56
C GLU A 23 6.57 27.76 -14.01
N GLU A 24 6.36 27.12 -15.15
CA GLU A 24 5.04 26.77 -15.63
C GLU A 24 4.64 25.42 -15.02
N ILE A 25 3.67 25.45 -14.11
CA ILE A 25 3.06 24.24 -13.60
C ILE A 25 2.18 23.68 -14.70
N VAL A 26 2.70 22.73 -15.47
CA VAL A 26 1.93 22.00 -16.47
C VAL A 26 1.19 20.86 -15.75
N PRO A 27 -0.16 20.90 -15.65
CA PRO A 27 -0.89 19.80 -15.08
C PRO A 27 -0.77 18.58 -15.99
N ILE A 28 -0.13 17.53 -15.51
CA ILE A 28 -0.12 16.23 -16.19
C ILE A 28 -1.35 15.48 -15.71
N ASN A 29 -2.35 15.36 -16.59
CA ASN A 29 -3.49 14.50 -16.34
C ASN A 29 -3.14 13.09 -16.83
N ILE A 30 -2.89 12.18 -15.89
CA ILE A 30 -2.65 10.77 -16.20
C ILE A 30 -4.01 10.07 -16.06
N SER A 31 -4.59 9.66 -17.18
CA SER A 31 -5.77 8.80 -17.14
C SER A 31 -5.33 7.42 -16.66
N VAL A 32 -5.87 6.98 -15.53
CA VAL A 32 -5.71 5.62 -15.03
C VAL A 32 -7.02 4.88 -15.32
N GLU A 33 -6.93 3.60 -15.67
CA GLU A 33 -8.14 2.78 -15.83
C GLU A 33 -8.70 2.40 -14.46
N ASP A 34 -10.01 2.56 -14.29
CA ASP A 34 -10.76 2.03 -13.15
C ASP A 34 -10.72 0.50 -13.22
N ILE A 35 -10.01 -0.11 -12.28
CA ILE A 35 -9.94 -1.55 -12.09
C ILE A 35 -10.87 -1.94 -10.94
N GLY A 36 -11.61 -3.03 -11.11
CA GLY A 36 -12.44 -3.57 -10.04
C GLY A 36 -11.63 -3.87 -8.77
N GLN A 37 -12.30 -3.82 -7.62
CA GLN A 37 -11.67 -4.07 -6.31
C GLN A 37 -10.93 -5.41 -6.27
N ILE A 38 -9.66 -5.36 -5.86
CA ILE A 38 -8.78 -6.53 -5.74
C ILE A 38 -8.69 -6.93 -4.27
N LEU A 39 -8.84 -8.22 -3.99
CA LEU A 39 -8.60 -8.76 -2.66
C LEU A 39 -7.11 -8.64 -2.27
N VAL A 40 -6.85 -8.06 -1.11
CA VAL A 40 -5.51 -7.89 -0.53
C VAL A 40 -5.44 -8.66 0.79
N ILE A 41 -4.48 -9.57 0.88
CA ILE A 41 -4.21 -10.38 2.07
C ILE A 41 -2.76 -10.10 2.50
N ASN A 42 -2.58 -9.55 3.70
CA ASN A 42 -1.27 -9.33 4.30
C ASN A 42 -1.16 -10.11 5.61
N GLY A 43 -0.27 -11.10 5.66
CA GLY A 43 -0.10 -11.97 6.82
C GLY A 43 1.33 -12.03 7.29
N GLU A 44 1.52 -12.06 8.61
CA GLU A 44 2.82 -12.02 9.26
C GLU A 44 2.88 -12.97 10.46
N ILE A 45 4.08 -13.51 10.70
CA ILE A 45 4.44 -14.22 11.92
C ILE A 45 5.91 -13.93 12.24
N GLU A 46 6.16 -13.36 13.42
CA GLU A 46 7.50 -13.04 13.91
C GLU A 46 7.99 -14.09 14.91
N GLU A 47 9.31 -14.15 15.13
CA GLU A 47 9.90 -15.10 16.07
C GLU A 47 9.37 -14.87 17.49
N ASN A 48 8.87 -15.93 18.14
CA ASN A 48 8.25 -15.93 19.47
C ASN A 48 6.93 -15.17 19.62
N GLU A 49 6.39 -14.60 18.54
CA GLU A 49 5.10 -13.92 18.48
C GLU A 49 4.04 -14.77 17.76
N VAL A 50 2.77 -14.47 18.02
CA VAL A 50 1.64 -15.12 17.31
C VAL A 50 1.43 -14.49 15.93
N ALA A 51 0.86 -15.26 15.02
CA ALA A 51 0.54 -14.77 13.68
C ALA A 51 -0.61 -13.75 13.69
N TRP A 52 -0.63 -12.87 12.70
CA TRP A 52 -1.80 -12.07 12.36
C TRP A 52 -1.96 -11.98 10.84
N VAL A 53 -3.18 -11.70 10.38
CA VAL A 53 -3.46 -11.40 8.97
C VAL A 53 -4.48 -10.28 8.88
N GLN A 54 -4.25 -9.32 7.98
CA GLN A 54 -5.23 -8.31 7.60
C GLN A 54 -5.76 -8.61 6.20
N ILE A 55 -7.08 -8.60 6.07
CA ILE A 55 -7.79 -8.86 4.82
C ILE A 55 -8.61 -7.61 4.45
N SER A 56 -8.31 -7.05 3.28
CA SER A 56 -8.97 -5.85 2.76
C SER A 56 -9.14 -5.92 1.25
N TYR A 57 -9.79 -4.92 0.69
CA TYR A 57 -9.91 -4.73 -0.75
C TYR A 57 -9.20 -3.45 -1.17
N SER A 58 -8.57 -3.48 -2.36
CA SER A 58 -8.04 -2.28 -2.97
C SER A 58 -9.18 -1.33 -3.34
N GLU A 59 -8.87 -0.04 -3.35
CA GLU A 59 -9.78 0.99 -3.86
C GLU A 59 -9.21 1.61 -5.14
N ASP A 60 -10.09 2.31 -5.86
CA ASP A 60 -9.71 3.13 -7.01
C ASP A 60 -8.66 4.18 -6.59
N ILE A 61 -7.67 4.43 -7.44
CA ILE A 61 -6.64 5.44 -7.23
C ILE A 61 -7.21 6.86 -7.18
N ASP A 62 -8.33 7.10 -7.86
CA ASP A 62 -9.06 8.36 -7.91
C ASP A 62 -10.14 8.44 -6.82
N ALA A 63 -10.27 7.41 -5.97
CA ALA A 63 -11.19 7.43 -4.84
C ALA A 63 -10.89 8.61 -3.91
N SER A 64 -11.95 9.18 -3.32
CA SER A 64 -11.80 10.25 -2.34
C SER A 64 -10.91 9.80 -1.17
N ILE A 65 -10.08 10.69 -0.64
CA ILE A 65 -9.29 10.43 0.57
C ILE A 65 -10.15 10.07 1.80
N ASN A 66 -11.45 10.40 1.78
CA ASN A 66 -12.40 10.06 2.84
C ASN A 66 -13.14 8.74 2.59
N THR A 67 -12.84 8.03 1.50
CA THR A 67 -13.42 6.72 1.23
C THR A 67 -12.95 5.75 2.32
N PRO A 68 -13.88 5.11 3.05
CA PRO A 68 -13.51 4.16 4.10
C PRO A 68 -12.86 2.92 3.49
N ILE A 69 -11.89 2.34 4.19
CA ILE A 69 -11.25 1.10 3.76
C ILE A 69 -12.26 -0.05 3.86
N HIS A 70 -12.36 -0.83 2.78
CA HIS A 70 -13.18 -2.03 2.77
C HIS A 70 -12.42 -3.22 3.36
N TYR A 71 -12.79 -3.61 4.59
CA TYR A 71 -12.22 -4.75 5.31
C TYR A 71 -13.11 -5.99 5.22
N GLU A 72 -12.50 -7.18 5.09
CA GLU A 72 -13.21 -8.45 5.15
C GLU A 72 -13.36 -8.94 6.61
N LYS A 73 -14.60 -9.22 7.03
CA LYS A 73 -14.97 -9.56 8.41
C LYS A 73 -15.56 -10.96 8.58
N ASN A 74 -15.78 -11.67 7.47
CA ASN A 74 -16.41 -12.98 7.41
C ASN A 74 -15.49 -14.00 6.73
N ALA A 75 -14.21 -14.00 7.08
CA ALA A 75 -13.24 -14.99 6.65
C ALA A 75 -13.06 -16.07 7.72
N SER A 76 -12.88 -17.32 7.28
CA SER A 76 -12.30 -18.37 8.11
C SER A 76 -10.80 -18.40 7.87
N VAL A 77 -10.01 -18.25 8.92
CA VAL A 77 -8.55 -18.16 8.81
C VAL A 77 -7.91 -19.19 9.72
N SER A 78 -6.99 -20.01 9.18
CA SER A 78 -6.23 -20.97 9.95
C SER A 78 -4.75 -20.95 9.60
N ILE A 79 -3.90 -21.29 10.56
CA ILE A 79 -2.46 -21.47 10.36
C ILE A 79 -2.04 -22.85 10.87
N ASN A 80 -1.26 -23.56 10.06
CA ASN A 80 -0.73 -24.87 10.36
C ASN A 80 0.81 -24.87 10.29
N THR A 81 1.45 -25.54 11.24
CA THR A 81 2.89 -25.80 11.23
C THR A 81 3.24 -27.03 10.41
N SER A 82 4.50 -27.19 10.01
CA SER A 82 4.96 -28.39 9.30
C SER A 82 4.85 -29.66 10.15
N LYS A 83 4.75 -29.51 11.47
CA LYS A 83 4.58 -30.61 12.45
C LYS A 83 3.12 -31.04 12.64
N GLY A 84 2.17 -30.36 11.99
CA GLY A 84 0.74 -30.69 12.04
C GLY A 84 -0.04 -30.02 13.17
N THR A 85 0.56 -29.12 13.93
CA THR A 85 -0.17 -28.24 14.87
C THR A 85 -0.89 -27.16 14.07
N ASN A 86 -2.20 -27.05 14.26
CA ASN A 86 -3.07 -26.07 13.57
C ASN A 86 -3.86 -25.26 14.59
N GLU A 87 -4.10 -23.98 14.29
CA GLU A 87 -5.03 -23.12 15.02
C GLU A 87 -5.88 -22.29 14.05
N GLU A 88 -7.07 -21.88 14.51
CA GLU A 88 -7.89 -20.86 13.84
C GLU A 88 -7.58 -19.48 14.42
N LEU A 89 -7.46 -18.48 13.55
CA LEU A 89 -7.26 -17.09 13.93
C LEU A 89 -8.62 -16.43 14.21
N VAL A 90 -8.66 -15.58 15.22
CA VAL A 90 -9.89 -14.93 15.70
C VAL A 90 -9.95 -13.51 15.18
N TYR A 91 -11.11 -13.11 14.64
CA TYR A 91 -11.36 -11.75 14.21
C TYR A 91 -11.19 -10.75 15.36
N GLY A 92 -10.39 -9.71 15.14
CA GLY A 92 -10.25 -8.57 16.03
C GLY A 92 -10.99 -7.35 15.50
N TRP A 93 -10.32 -6.55 14.68
CA TRP A 93 -10.82 -5.30 14.13
C TRP A 93 -10.20 -5.02 12.76
N ASP A 94 -10.79 -4.13 11.96
CA ASP A 94 -10.21 -3.64 10.69
C ASP A 94 -9.66 -4.73 9.77
N GLY A 95 -10.42 -5.83 9.65
CA GLY A 95 -10.07 -6.98 8.81
C GLY A 95 -8.92 -7.83 9.36
N ILE A 96 -8.48 -7.59 10.59
CA ILE A 96 -7.38 -8.29 11.25
C ILE A 96 -7.90 -9.50 12.01
N TYR A 97 -7.26 -10.64 11.78
CA TYR A 97 -7.44 -11.89 12.50
C TYR A 97 -6.15 -12.24 13.23
N PHE A 98 -6.24 -12.65 14.49
CA PHE A 98 -5.09 -12.92 15.36
C PHE A 98 -5.01 -14.40 15.76
N GLY A 99 -3.79 -14.94 15.73
CA GLY A 99 -3.46 -16.24 16.31
C GLY A 99 -3.45 -16.19 17.84
N ASN A 100 -3.34 -17.35 18.48
CA ASN A 100 -3.45 -17.46 19.94
C ASN A 100 -2.32 -18.28 20.56
N GLU A 101 -1.95 -19.41 19.96
CA GLU A 101 -1.06 -20.41 20.56
C GLU A 101 0.21 -20.61 19.73
N ILE A 102 0.10 -20.63 18.40
CA ILE A 102 1.23 -20.89 17.51
C ILE A 102 2.13 -19.66 17.45
N LYS A 103 3.36 -19.83 17.95
CA LYS A 103 4.42 -18.82 17.89
C LYS A 103 5.39 -19.07 16.74
N GLY A 104 5.93 -17.99 16.19
CA GLY A 104 7.00 -18.05 15.19
C GLY A 104 8.26 -18.73 15.71
N LYS A 105 8.86 -19.59 14.89
CA LYS A 105 10.05 -20.36 15.23
C LYS A 105 10.96 -20.49 14.01
N VAL A 106 12.24 -20.20 14.19
CA VAL A 106 13.27 -20.38 13.16
C VAL A 106 13.27 -21.82 12.64
N SER A 107 13.40 -21.96 11.32
CA SER A 107 13.33 -23.21 10.54
C SER A 107 11.97 -23.91 10.55
N GLU A 108 10.92 -23.33 11.13
CA GLU A 108 9.56 -23.83 11.00
C GLU A 108 8.93 -23.33 9.70
N THR A 109 8.06 -24.16 9.12
CA THR A 109 7.28 -23.79 7.94
C THR A 109 5.81 -23.70 8.31
N TYR A 110 5.19 -22.57 7.97
CA TYR A 110 3.80 -22.26 8.25
C TYR A 110 3.00 -22.28 6.97
N THR A 111 1.78 -22.81 7.04
CA THR A 111 0.79 -22.76 5.96
C THR A 111 -0.45 -22.06 6.49
N MET A 112 -0.78 -20.91 5.91
CA MET A 112 -1.99 -20.17 6.20
C MET A 112 -3.05 -20.50 5.16
N THR A 113 -4.27 -20.79 5.61
CA THR A 113 -5.44 -21.04 4.76
C THR A 113 -6.52 -20.04 5.12
N ILE A 114 -7.06 -19.36 4.11
CA ILE A 114 -8.08 -18.33 4.26
C ILE A 114 -9.24 -18.70 3.35
N THR A 115 -10.44 -18.82 3.91
CA THR A 115 -11.67 -19.09 3.16
C THR A 115 -12.61 -17.89 3.28
N ILE A 116 -13.02 -17.33 2.14
CA ILE A 116 -13.97 -16.21 2.04
C ILE A 116 -15.09 -16.66 1.11
N GLY A 117 -16.30 -16.86 1.65
CA GLY A 117 -17.40 -17.46 0.89
C GLY A 117 -17.05 -18.87 0.40
N SER A 118 -17.02 -19.06 -0.92
CA SER A 118 -16.64 -20.33 -1.57
C SER A 118 -15.16 -20.43 -1.94
N GLU A 119 -14.42 -19.34 -1.87
CA GLU A 119 -13.04 -19.27 -2.35
C GLU A 119 -12.06 -19.58 -1.21
N THR A 120 -10.97 -20.27 -1.54
CA THR A 120 -9.91 -20.62 -0.60
C THR A 120 -8.56 -20.20 -1.13
N TYR A 121 -7.82 -19.47 -0.29
CA TYR A 121 -6.49 -18.95 -0.56
C TYR A 121 -5.50 -19.62 0.40
N THR A 122 -4.33 -20.00 -0.11
CA THR A 122 -3.30 -20.64 0.69
C THR A 122 -1.95 -19.98 0.47
N ALA A 123 -1.24 -19.69 1.57
CA ALA A 123 0.13 -19.22 1.55
C ALA A 123 1.00 -20.14 2.40
N LYS A 124 2.26 -20.35 1.98
CA LYS A 124 3.23 -21.16 2.70
C LYS A 124 4.55 -20.43 2.78
N SER A 125 5.11 -20.31 3.98
CA SER A 125 6.38 -19.62 4.22
C SER A 125 7.21 -20.32 5.30
N THR A 126 8.53 -20.23 5.18
CA THR A 126 9.48 -20.78 6.15
C THR A 126 10.22 -19.63 6.81
N MET A 127 10.27 -19.64 8.15
CA MET A 127 11.02 -18.63 8.91
C MET A 127 12.51 -18.96 8.87
N PHE A 128 13.27 -18.17 8.12
CA PHE A 128 14.73 -18.29 8.07
C PHE A 128 15.38 -17.45 9.18
N SER A 129 16.60 -17.83 9.57
CA SER A 129 17.41 -16.96 10.41
C SER A 129 17.78 -15.67 9.64
N PRO A 130 17.97 -14.53 10.35
CA PRO A 130 18.51 -13.31 9.75
C PRO A 130 19.87 -13.51 9.07
#